data_AF-A0A527XK40-F1
#
_entry.id   AF-A0A527XK40-F1
#
_cell.length_a   1.000
_cell.length_b   1.000
_cell.length_c   1.000
_cell.angle_alpha   90.00
_cell.angle_beta   90.00
_cell.angle_gamma   90.00
#
_symmetry.space_group_name_H-M   'P 1'
#
loop_
_entity.id
_entity.type
_entity.pdbx_description
1 polymer ?
#
loop_
_entity_poly.entity_id
_entity_poly.type
_entity_poly.pdbx_seq_one_letter_code
_entity_poly.pdbx_strand_id
1 'polypeptide(L)'
;SLFDSGFLTGGHHKRWLGAPDKIPFFAKQTRLTFARCGINDPLSLDAYKSLGGLRGLQNAVAMAPADVVSQVTESGLRGRGGAGFPT
;
A
#
# COMPACT_ATOMS: atom_id res chain seq x y z
N SER A 1 23.23 -4.94 -23.32
CA SER A 1 21.85 -4.45 -23.14
C SER A 1 21.24 -5.09 -21.90
N LEU A 2 20.03 -4.72 -21.46
CA LEU A 2 19.35 -5.46 -20.38
C LEU A 2 19.08 -6.92 -20.80
N PHE A 3 18.68 -7.13 -22.06
CA PHE A 3 18.38 -8.46 -22.59
C PHE A 3 19.62 -9.35 -22.63
N ASP A 4 20.79 -8.82 -23.04
CA ASP A 4 22.04 -9.59 -23.09
C ASP A 4 22.49 -10.07 -21.69
N SER A 5 22.06 -9.37 -20.63
CA SER A 5 22.32 -9.74 -19.23
C SER A 5 21.24 -10.62 -18.62
N GLY A 6 20.29 -11.14 -19.40
CA GLY A 6 19.26 -12.07 -18.91
C GLY A 6 18.12 -11.40 -18.14
N PHE A 7 17.64 -10.23 -18.57
CA PHE A 7 16.58 -9.47 -17.89
C PHE A 7 15.34 -10.29 -17.52
N LEU A 8 14.87 -11.16 -18.42
CA LEU A 8 13.65 -11.96 -18.22
C LEU A 8 13.83 -13.10 -17.19
N THR A 9 15.07 -13.49 -16.90
CA THR A 9 15.41 -14.55 -15.94
C THR A 9 16.04 -13.98 -14.66
N GLY A 10 16.05 -12.66 -14.48
CA GLY A 10 16.65 -12.00 -13.32
C GLY A 10 18.19 -12.02 -13.30
N GLY A 11 18.83 -12.09 -14.47
CA GLY A 11 20.28 -12.04 -14.57
C GLY A 11 20.88 -10.72 -14.06
N HIS A 12 22.11 -10.79 -13.57
CA HIS A 12 22.79 -9.65 -12.96
C HIS A 12 23.14 -8.58 -14.03
N HIS A 13 22.88 -7.32 -13.71
CA HIS A 13 23.25 -6.16 -14.54
C HIS A 13 23.78 -5.03 -13.65
N LYS A 14 24.67 -4.18 -14.18
CA LYS A 14 25.28 -3.06 -13.42
C LYS A 14 24.30 -2.06 -12.78
N ARG A 15 23.04 -2.06 -13.23
CA ARG A 15 21.95 -1.22 -12.70
C ARG A 15 20.97 -1.98 -11.81
N TRP A 16 21.23 -3.24 -11.49
CA TRP A 16 20.36 -4.03 -10.62
C TRP A 16 20.45 -3.52 -9.18
N LEU A 17 19.29 -3.24 -8.58
CA LEU A 17 19.17 -2.71 -7.23
C LEU A 17 18.72 -3.79 -6.22
N GLY A 18 18.56 -5.04 -6.65
CA GLY A 18 17.95 -6.10 -5.84
C GLY A 18 16.42 -6.07 -5.86
N ALA A 19 15.82 -6.84 -4.96
CA ALA A 19 14.38 -6.87 -4.77
C ALA A 19 13.89 -5.53 -4.16
N PRO A 20 12.86 -4.87 -4.71
CA PRO A 20 12.43 -3.54 -4.26
C PRO A 20 12.10 -3.44 -2.76
N ASP A 21 11.53 -4.49 -2.16
CA ASP A 21 11.19 -4.55 -0.73
C ASP A 21 12.43 -4.68 0.18
N LYS A 22 13.58 -5.08 -0.37
CA LYS A 22 14.85 -5.21 0.35
C LYS A 22 15.73 -3.96 0.24
N ILE A 23 15.40 -3.03 -0.65
CA ILE A 23 16.13 -1.76 -0.77
C ILE A 23 15.99 -1.00 0.57
N PRO A 24 17.07 -0.59 1.24
CA PRO A 24 17.01 0.03 2.56
C PRO A 24 16.07 1.23 2.68
N PHE A 25 15.90 2.00 1.60
CA PHE A 25 14.96 3.12 1.53
C PHE A 25 13.50 2.67 1.71
N PHE A 26 13.10 1.54 1.13
CA PHE A 26 11.75 0.99 1.25
C PHE A 26 11.59 0.11 2.48
N ALA A 27 12.57 -0.74 2.78
CA ALA A 27 12.55 -1.69 3.89
C ALA A 27 12.37 -1.02 5.26
N LYS A 28 12.79 0.24 5.39
CA LYS A 28 12.69 1.03 6.63
C LYS A 28 11.43 1.88 6.74
N GLN A 29 10.48 1.78 5.80
CA GLN A 29 9.24 2.54 5.83
C GLN A 29 8.08 1.75 6.46
N THR A 30 7.29 2.42 7.29
CA THR A 30 5.98 1.91 7.75
C THR A 30 4.89 2.36 6.78
N ARG A 31 4.70 1.62 5.68
CA ARG A 31 3.76 2.00 4.60
C ARG A 31 2.33 1.54 4.88
N LEU A 32 1.63 2.16 5.84
CA LEU A 32 0.21 1.84 6.10
C LEU A 32 -0.69 2.31 4.96
N THR A 33 -0.69 3.61 4.65
CA THR A 33 -1.53 4.18 3.59
C THR A 33 -1.01 3.82 2.19
N PHE A 34 0.32 3.85 2.00
CA PHE A 34 0.98 3.60 0.71
C PHE A 34 1.28 2.11 0.46
N ALA A 35 0.72 1.18 1.23
CA ALA A 35 1.05 -0.25 1.19
C ALA A 35 1.05 -0.86 -0.22
N ARG A 36 0.19 -0.36 -1.11
CA ARG A 36 -0.03 -0.91 -2.47
C ARG A 36 0.61 -0.09 -3.59
N CYS A 37 0.98 1.17 -3.33
CA CYS A 37 1.47 2.07 -4.38
C CYS A 37 2.77 1.52 -5.00
N GLY A 38 2.73 1.30 -6.32
CA GLY A 38 3.86 0.75 -7.10
C GLY A 38 3.96 -0.77 -7.11
N ILE A 39 3.00 -1.50 -6.51
CA ILE A 39 2.97 -2.98 -6.50
C ILE A 39 1.99 -3.53 -7.52
N ASN A 40 0.85 -2.86 -7.72
CA ASN A 40 -0.21 -3.29 -8.62
C ASN A 40 -0.46 -2.32 -9.78
N ASP A 41 -1.18 -2.81 -10.80
CA ASP A 41 -1.85 -1.95 -11.76
C ASP A 41 -2.89 -1.07 -11.02
N PRO A 42 -2.77 0.27 -11.08
CA PRO A 42 -3.66 1.18 -10.36
C PRO A 42 -5.11 1.16 -10.84
N LEU A 43 -5.39 0.63 -12.04
CA LEU A 43 -6.75 0.57 -12.61
C LEU A 43 -7.39 -0.82 -12.52
N SER A 44 -6.65 -1.83 -12.04
CA SER A 44 -7.17 -3.19 -11.87
C SER A 44 -7.87 -3.36 -10.53
N LEU A 45 -9.19 -3.57 -10.56
CA LEU A 45 -9.97 -3.92 -9.37
C LEU A 45 -9.54 -5.25 -8.76
N ASP A 46 -9.18 -6.22 -9.59
CA ASP A 46 -8.77 -7.55 -9.11
C ASP A 46 -7.41 -7.48 -8.42
N ALA A 47 -6.46 -6.72 -8.97
CA ALA A 47 -5.17 -6.48 -8.30
C ALA A 47 -5.33 -5.68 -7.00
N TYR A 48 -6.29 -4.74 -6.96
CA TYR A 48 -6.59 -4.02 -5.72
C TYR A 48 -7.16 -4.96 -4.64
N LYS A 49 -8.12 -5.82 -5.00
CA LYS A 49 -8.73 -6.81 -4.09
C LYS A 49 -7.71 -7.85 -3.60
N SER A 50 -6.84 -8.36 -4.48
CA SER A 50 -5.83 -9.35 -4.10
C SER A 50 -4.84 -8.83 -3.06
N LEU A 51 -4.63 -7.51 -3.00
CA LEU A 51 -3.82 -6.83 -1.99
C LEU A 51 -4.65 -6.28 -0.81
N GLY A 52 -5.82 -6.88 -0.55
CA GLY A 52 -6.69 -6.54 0.59
C GLY A 52 -7.54 -5.28 0.40
N GLY A 53 -7.61 -4.74 -0.81
CA GLY A 53 -8.53 -3.67 -1.17
C GLY A 53 -9.99 -4.06 -0.92
N LEU A 54 -10.84 -3.06 -0.67
CA LEU A 54 -12.26 -3.21 -0.30
C LEU A 54 -12.54 -3.92 1.04
N ARG A 55 -11.57 -4.57 1.68
CA ARG A 55 -11.80 -5.25 2.98
C ARG A 55 -12.36 -4.31 4.05
N GLY A 56 -11.82 -3.10 4.17
CA GLY A 56 -12.33 -2.09 5.11
C GLY A 56 -13.75 -1.65 4.80
N LEU A 57 -14.08 -1.50 3.50
CA LEU A 57 -15.43 -1.15 3.06
C LEU A 57 -16.43 -2.28 3.34
N GLN A 58 -16.06 -3.53 3.05
CA GLN A 58 -16.89 -4.71 3.33
C GLN A 58 -17.24 -4.81 4.81
N ASN A 59 -16.26 -4.54 5.69
CA ASN A 59 -16.50 -4.50 7.13
C ASN A 59 -17.44 -3.33 7.50
N ALA A 60 -17.17 -2.12 7.01
CA ALA A 60 -17.94 -0.92 7.36
C ALA A 60 -19.41 -1.01 6.92
N VAL A 61 -19.70 -1.61 5.76
CA VAL A 61 -21.08 -1.80 5.27
C VAL A 61 -21.87 -2.78 6.15
N ALA A 62 -21.20 -3.67 6.87
CA ALA A 62 -21.82 -4.61 7.80
C ALA A 62 -21.99 -4.05 9.23
N MET A 63 -21.56 -2.81 9.49
CA MET A 63 -21.59 -2.17 10.80
C MET A 63 -22.69 -1.12 10.90
N ALA A 64 -23.13 -0.81 12.12
CA ALA A 64 -23.92 0.38 12.34
C ALA A 64 -23.05 1.63 12.08
N PRO A 65 -23.59 2.72 11.52
CA PRO A 65 -22.82 3.92 11.24
C PRO A 65 -22.08 4.49 12.46
N ALA A 66 -22.70 4.43 13.64
CA ALA A 66 -22.09 4.89 14.89
C ALA A 66 -20.82 4.09 15.26
N ASP A 67 -20.80 2.78 14.99
CA ASP A 67 -19.65 1.93 15.29
C ASP A 67 -18.47 2.25 14.37
N VAL A 68 -18.75 2.62 13.11
CA VAL A 68 -17.71 3.07 12.16
C VAL A 68 -17.08 4.37 12.66
N VAL A 69 -17.90 5.32 13.14
CA VAL A 69 -17.41 6.58 13.74
C VAL A 69 -16.56 6.31 14.99
N SER A 70 -17.01 5.39 15.86
CA SER A 70 -16.25 4.99 17.05
C SER A 70 -14.88 4.43 16.69
N GLN A 71 -14.82 3.50 15.72
CA GLN A 71 -13.55 2.91 15.29
C GLN A 71 -12.57 3.93 14.71
N VAL A 72 -13.05 4.90 13.91
CA VAL A 72 -12.18 5.96 13.39
C VAL A 72 -11.68 6.86 14.52
N THR A 73 -12.56 7.20 15.47
CA THR A 73 -12.21 8.01 16.65
C THR A 73 -11.15 7.31 17.52
N GLU A 74 -11.37 6.02 17.81
CA GLU A 74 -10.47 5.17 18.61
C GLU A 74 -9.12 4.94 17.94
N SER A 75 -9.05 5.01 16.60
CA SER A 75 -7.79 4.91 15.87
C SER A 75 -6.83 6.08 16.14
N GLY A 76 -7.33 7.19 16.68
CA GLY A 76 -6.56 8.42 16.90
C GLY A 76 -6.17 9.13 15.59
N LEU A 77 -6.90 8.88 14.50
CA LEU A 77 -6.68 9.56 13.24
C LEU A 77 -6.89 11.08 13.43
N ARG A 78 -6.00 11.87 12.81
CA ARG A 78 -6.11 13.33 12.78
C ARG A 78 -6.03 13.80 11.34
N GLY A 79 -6.69 14.90 11.03
CA GLY A 79 -6.74 15.51 9.71
C GLY A 79 -5.34 15.76 9.15
N ARG A 80 -5.02 15.11 8.03
CA ARG A 80 -3.71 15.19 7.37
C ARG A 80 -3.58 16.39 6.41
N GLY A 81 -4.60 17.25 6.35
CA GLY A 81 -4.58 18.51 5.58
C GLY A 81 -3.81 19.65 6.24
N GLY A 82 -3.26 19.45 7.44
CA GLY A 82 -2.39 20.42 8.14
C GLY A 82 -2.87 20.76 9.55
N ALA A 83 -4.15 21.08 9.73
CA ALA A 83 -4.69 21.54 11.02
C ALA A 83 -4.72 20.45 12.11
N GLY A 84 -4.77 19.17 11.74
CA GLY A 84 -4.68 18.07 12.70
C GLY A 84 -5.87 17.95 13.66
N PHE A 85 -7.07 18.36 13.27
CA PHE A 85 -8.29 18.05 14.04
C PHE A 85 -8.52 16.53 14.11
N PRO A 86 -9.05 15.99 15.22
CA PRO A 86 -9.52 14.61 15.26
C PRO A 86 -10.46 14.33 14.08
N THR A 87 -10.20 13.23 13.37
CA THR A 87 -11.06 12.74 12.27
C THR A 87 -12.11 11.82 12.85
#